data_AF-A0A368KY17-F1
#
_entry.id   AF-A0A368KY17-F1
#
_cell.length_a   1.000
_cell.length_b   1.000
_cell.length_c   1.000
_cell.angle_alpha   90.00
_cell.angle_beta   90.00
_cell.angle_gamma   90.00
#
_symmetry.space_group_name_H-M   'P 1'
#
loop_
_entity.id
_entity.type
_entity.pdbx_description
1 polymer ?
#
loop_
_entity_poly.entity_id
_entity_poly.type
_entity_poly.pdbx_seq_one_letter_code
_entity_poly.pdbx_strand_id
1 'polypeptide(L)'
;MKNSISYHLAKAIADIAIFLEFTNEKLLDQDTSIEAMEQLAMELQLMEDDDRRSFGLLLKKLSAEYKDSRKAQFVENLPESLGLE
;
A
#
# COMPACT_ATOMS: atom_id res chain seq x y z
N MET A 1 -14.53 -20.30 3.42
CA MET A 1 -13.31 -20.10 4.24
C MET A 1 -13.04 -18.61 4.29
N LYS A 2 -12.79 -18.02 5.46
CA LYS A 2 -12.33 -16.64 5.55
C LYS A 2 -10.84 -16.66 5.24
N ASN A 3 -10.42 -16.19 4.06
CA ASN A 3 -9.00 -16.07 3.76
C ASN A 3 -8.46 -14.90 4.60
N SER A 4 -7.51 -15.18 5.49
CA SER A 4 -6.80 -14.12 6.18
C SER A 4 -5.71 -13.59 5.26
N ILE A 5 -5.71 -12.30 4.98
CA ILE A 5 -4.60 -11.65 4.29
C ILE A 5 -3.30 -11.90 5.04
N SER A 6 -2.28 -12.37 4.32
CA SER A 6 -0.95 -12.59 4.88
C SER A 6 -0.31 -11.26 5.28
N TYR A 7 0.07 -11.17 6.55
CA TYR A 7 0.82 -10.03 7.09
C TYR A 7 2.05 -9.68 6.24
N HIS A 8 2.83 -10.68 5.85
CA HIS A 8 4.06 -10.46 5.08
C HIS A 8 3.79 -9.99 3.64
N LEU A 9 2.67 -10.40 3.04
CA LEU A 9 2.28 -9.89 1.71
C LEU A 9 1.86 -8.42 1.80
N ALA A 10 1.04 -8.06 2.79
CA ALA A 10 0.65 -6.67 2.99
C ALA A 10 1.86 -5.77 3.30
N LYS A 11 2.80 -6.25 4.12
CA LYS A 11 4.04 -5.53 4.38
C LYS A 11 4.88 -5.35 3.12
N ALA A 12 5.03 -6.39 2.29
CA ALA A 12 5.79 -6.29 1.05
C ALA A 12 5.18 -5.26 0.10
N ILE A 13 3.85 -5.24 -0.03
CA ILE A 13 3.13 -4.24 -0.83
C ILE A 13 3.33 -2.83 -0.27
N ALA A 14 3.21 -2.64 1.05
CA ALA A 14 3.45 -1.35 1.68
C ALA A 14 4.91 -0.86 1.48
N ASP A 15 5.88 -1.76 1.57
CA ASP A 15 7.28 -1.43 1.33
C ASP A 15 7.54 -1.02 -0.14
N ILE A 16 6.88 -1.67 -1.11
CA ILE A 16 6.93 -1.26 -2.52
C ILE A 16 6.25 0.09 -2.73
N ALA A 17 5.07 0.32 -2.14
CA ALA A 17 4.40 1.61 -2.22
C ALA A 17 5.28 2.74 -1.65
N ILE A 18 5.95 2.50 -0.52
CA ILE A 18 6.93 3.43 0.05
C ILE A 18 8.09 3.65 -0.93
N PHE A 19 8.58 2.60 -1.59
CA PHE A 19 9.65 2.74 -2.56
C PHE A 19 9.24 3.64 -3.73
N LEU A 20 8.04 3.45 -4.29
CA LEU A 20 7.52 4.27 -5.38
C LEU A 20 7.34 5.73 -4.97
N GLU A 21 6.81 5.99 -3.76
CA GLU A 21 6.56 7.35 -3.27
C GLU A 21 7.83 8.11 -2.86
N PHE A 22 8.76 7.42 -2.18
CA PHE A 22 9.89 8.09 -1.53
C PHE A 22 11.21 7.99 -2.30
N THR A 23 11.24 7.32 -3.46
CA THR A 23 12.42 7.32 -4.31
C THR A 23 12.56 8.65 -5.03
N ASN A 24 13.79 9.17 -5.05
CA ASN A 24 14.08 10.46 -5.69
C ASN A 24 13.85 10.39 -7.20
N GLU A 25 13.27 11.46 -7.78
CA GLU A 25 13.02 11.61 -9.23
C GLU A 25 14.26 11.42 -10.12
N LYS A 26 15.46 11.64 -9.58
CA LYS A 26 16.73 11.39 -10.29
C LYS A 26 17.05 9.89 -10.47
N LEU A 27 16.42 9.03 -9.69
CA LEU A 27 16.66 7.58 -9.66
C LEU A 27 15.47 6.81 -10.23
N LEU A 28 14.25 7.31 -10.03
CA LEU A 28 13.03 6.73 -10.57
C LEU A 28 12.17 7.88 -11.10
N ASP A 29 11.81 7.80 -12.37
CA ASP A 29 10.93 8.76 -13.02
C ASP A 29 9.58 8.83 -12.29
N GLN A 30 9.08 10.05 -12.08
CA GLN A 30 7.88 10.29 -11.29
C GLN A 30 6.65 9.71 -11.97
N ASP A 31 6.51 9.89 -13.29
CA ASP A 31 5.37 9.39 -14.06
C ASP A 31 5.35 7.85 -14.01
N THR A 32 6.52 7.22 -14.14
CA THR A 32 6.69 5.77 -13.99
C THR A 32 6.30 5.27 -12.60
N SER A 33 6.61 6.05 -11.55
CA SER A 33 6.26 5.71 -10.16
C SER A 33 4.75 5.77 -9.94
N ILE A 34 4.11 6.82 -10.49
CA ILE A 34 2.66 7.02 -10.43
C ILE A 34 1.95 5.88 -11.19
N GLU A 35 2.38 5.57 -12.42
CA GLU A 35 1.79 4.49 -13.22
C GLU A 35 1.86 3.14 -12.48
N ALA A 36 3.00 2.83 -11.84
CA ALA A 36 3.15 1.61 -11.06
C ALA A 36 2.23 1.58 -9.83
N MET A 37 2.03 2.72 -9.15
CA MET A 37 1.09 2.84 -8.03
C MET A 37 -0.36 2.66 -8.48
N GLU A 38 -0.73 3.23 -9.63
CA GLU A 38 -2.06 3.08 -10.22
C GLU A 38 -2.33 1.62 -10.60
N GLN A 39 -1.36 0.94 -11.21
CA GLN A 39 -1.46 -0.49 -11.51
C GLN A 39 -1.64 -1.34 -10.25
N LEU A 40 -0.90 -1.02 -9.19
CA LEU A 40 -1.05 -1.67 -7.88
C LEU A 40 -2.46 -1.45 -7.30
N ALA A 41 -2.96 -0.21 -7.37
CA ALA A 41 -4.31 0.12 -6.91
C ALA A 41 -5.38 -0.67 -7.67
N MET A 42 -5.30 -0.69 -9.01
CA MET A 42 -6.26 -1.41 -9.85
C MET A 42 -6.34 -2.90 -9.49
N GLU A 43 -5.20 -3.58 -9.32
CA GLU A 43 -5.19 -5.00 -8.98
C GLU A 43 -5.77 -5.25 -7.57
N LEU A 44 -5.41 -4.42 -6.59
CA LEU A 44 -5.92 -4.55 -5.21
C LEU A 44 -7.42 -4.25 -5.11
N GLN A 45 -7.94 -3.37 -5.97
CA GLN A 45 -9.38 -3.07 -6.04
C GLN A 45 -10.21 -4.25 -6.55
N LEU A 46 -9.62 -5.21 -7.26
CA LEU A 46 -10.28 -6.44 -7.74
C LEU A 46 -10.43 -7.51 -6.65
N MET A 47 -9.84 -7.31 -5.46
CA MET A 47 -10.06 -8.20 -4.32
C MET A 47 -11.53 -8.21 -3.90
N GLU A 48 -12.01 -9.36 -3.42
CA GLU A 48 -13.32 -9.48 -2.79
C GLU A 48 -13.48 -8.48 -1.63
N ASP A 49 -14.68 -7.94 -1.43
CA ASP A 49 -14.93 -6.83 -0.48
C ASP A 49 -14.41 -7.09 0.94
N ASP A 50 -14.51 -8.32 1.43
CA ASP A 50 -14.03 -8.69 2.77
C ASP A 50 -12.50 -8.74 2.84
N ASP A 51 -11.85 -9.23 1.78
CA ASP A 51 -10.40 -9.32 1.67
C ASP A 51 -9.80 -7.93 1.48
N ARG A 52 -10.42 -7.10 0.64
CA ARG A 52 -10.04 -5.69 0.40
C ARG A 52 -10.09 -4.87 1.69
N ARG A 53 -11.20 -4.95 2.43
CA ARG A 53 -11.33 -4.28 3.75
C ARG A 53 -10.33 -4.82 4.77
N SER A 54 -10.11 -6.13 4.80
CA SER A 54 -9.14 -6.76 5.71
C SER A 54 -7.71 -6.30 5.39
N PHE A 55 -7.37 -6.16 4.12
CA PHE A 55 -6.09 -5.63 3.65
C PHE A 55 -5.90 -4.16 4.05
N GLY A 56 -6.91 -3.31 3.83
CA GLY A 56 -6.85 -1.89 4.24
C GLY A 56 -6.62 -1.73 5.76
N LEU A 57 -7.35 -2.49 6.58
CA LEU A 57 -7.15 -2.50 8.03
C LEU A 57 -5.75 -2.99 8.44
N LEU A 58 -5.18 -3.92 7.69
CA LEU A 58 -3.84 -4.43 7.95
C LEU A 58 -2.76 -3.39 7.61
N LEU A 59 -2.92 -2.63 6.53
CA LEU A 59 -2.04 -1.48 6.22
C LEU A 59 -2.08 -0.44 7.34
N LYS A 60 -3.27 -0.09 7.84
CA LYS A 60 -3.42 0.84 8.99
C LYS A 60 -2.76 0.33 10.28
N LYS A 61 -2.62 -0.99 10.45
CA LYS A 61 -1.87 -1.55 11.59
C LYS A 61 -0.37 -1.54 11.34
N LEU A 62 0.05 -1.88 10.13
CA LEU A 62 1.44 -1.88 9.70
C LEU A 62 2.08 -0.49 9.76
N SER A 63 1.31 0.58 9.51
CA SER A 63 1.79 1.96 9.57
C SER A 63 2.51 2.28 10.88
N ALA A 64 2.00 1.78 12.01
CA ALA A 64 2.57 1.99 13.34
C ALA A 64 3.96 1.35 13.54
N GLU A 65 4.37 0.44 12.67
CA GLU A 65 5.67 -0.24 12.76
C GLU A 65 6.80 0.53 12.05
N TYR A 66 6.46 1.48 11.18
CA TYR A 66 7.45 2.28 10.48
C TYR A 66 8.00 3.39 11.38
N LYS A 67 9.33 3.40 11.59
CA LYS A 67 10.01 4.38 12.44
C LYS A 67 10.03 5.81 11.86
N ASP A 68 10.03 5.93 10.52
CA ASP A 68 9.94 7.23 9.86
C ASP A 68 8.48 7.68 9.84
N SER A 69 8.19 8.79 10.50
CA SER A 69 6.82 9.30 10.66
C SER A 69 6.13 9.61 9.31
N ARG A 70 6.90 9.99 8.27
CA ARG A 70 6.33 10.24 6.94
C ARG A 70 5.91 8.94 6.28
N LYS A 71 6.72 7.88 6.42
CA LYS A 71 6.38 6.55 5.90
C LYS A 71 5.20 5.95 6.66
N ALA A 72 5.17 6.10 7.98
CA ALA A 72 4.05 5.67 8.81
C ALA A 72 2.75 6.35 8.34
N GLN A 73 2.73 7.68 8.25
CA GLN A 73 1.55 8.43 7.80
C GLN A 73 1.14 8.06 6.37
N PHE A 74 2.09 7.88 5.46
CA PHE A 74 1.81 7.44 4.09
C PHE A 74 1.11 6.07 4.08
N VAL A 75 1.63 5.08 4.80
CA VAL A 75 1.04 3.72 4.85
C VAL A 75 -0.32 3.72 5.54
N GLU A 76 -0.54 4.60 6.52
CA GLU A 76 -1.83 4.74 7.20
C GLU A 76 -2.93 5.23 6.24
N ASN A 77 -2.59 6.16 5.35
CA ASN A 77 -3.53 6.74 4.37
C ASN A 77 -3.62 5.92 3.08
N LEU A 78 -2.71 4.96 2.87
CA LEU A 78 -2.62 4.17 1.66
C LEU A 78 -3.94 3.45 1.28
N PRO A 79 -4.74 2.89 2.21
CA PRO A 79 -6.03 2.28 1.85
C PRO A 79 -6.99 3.26 1.16
N GLU A 80 -7.05 4.51 1.62
CA GLU A 80 -7.88 5.54 1.01
C GLU A 80 -7.32 5.93 -0.36
N SER A 81 -6.00 6.16 -0.46
CA SER A 81 -5.34 6.52 -1.73
C SER A 81 -5.47 5.44 -2.80
N LEU A 82 -5.50 4.16 -2.41
CA LEU A 82 -5.68 3.03 -3.31
C LEU A 82 -7.16 2.68 -3.56
N GLY A 83 -8.12 3.40 -2.97
CA GLY A 83 -9.55 3.14 -3.15
C GLY A 83 -10.03 1.81 -2.57
N LEU A 84 -9.50 1.41 -1.42
CA LEU A 84 -9.81 0.14 -0.75
C LEU A 84 -10.86 0.28 0.37
N GLU A 85 -11.35 1.50 0.63
CA GLU A 85 -12.35 1.83 1.66
C GLU A 85 -13.69 2.23 1.06
#